data_AF-A0A935AZV7-F1
#
_entry.id   AF-A0A935AZV7-F1
#
_cell.length_a   1.000
_cell.length_b   1.000
_cell.length_c   1.000
_cell.angle_alpha   90.00
_cell.angle_beta   90.00
_cell.angle_gamma   90.00
#
_symmetry.space_group_name_H-M   'P 1'
#
loop_
_entity.id
_entity.type
_entity.pdbx_description
1 polymer ?
#
loop_
_entity_poly.entity_id
_entity_poly.type
_entity_poly.pdbx_seq_one_letter_code
_entity_poly.pdbx_strand_id
1 'polypeptide(L)'
;MFHITRSQLRRLGAAVAIATLPVASVACSDDSSGSAAEQGTDASPGQESAAAALAQKATVIDVRTPEEFSAGHVDGAQLIDVQGSSFDADIAKLDPATTYVVYCRSGNRSATAATRMRDAGLTVFDGGAMDAMVAAGWPTA
;
A
#
# COMPACT_ATOMS: atom_id res chain seq x y z
N MET A 1 47.93 -16.34 33.06
CA MET A 1 46.84 -17.31 32.78
C MET A 1 46.99 -17.79 31.34
N PHE A 2 48.00 -18.63 31.11
CA PHE A 2 48.21 -19.35 29.84
C PHE A 2 47.43 -20.65 29.92
N HIS A 3 46.67 -21.02 28.90
CA HIS A 3 46.48 -22.41 28.47
C HIS A 3 45.96 -22.42 27.03
N ILE A 4 46.91 -22.50 26.10
CA ILE A 4 46.73 -23.14 24.80
C ILE A 4 46.81 -24.67 25.03
N THR A 5 46.30 -25.44 24.06
CA THR A 5 46.36 -26.91 23.86
C THR A 5 45.05 -27.59 24.27
N ARG A 6 44.42 -28.48 23.50
CA ARG A 6 44.88 -29.54 22.59
C ARG A 6 43.76 -29.79 21.56
N SER A 7 44.05 -29.88 20.27
CA SER A 7 44.47 -31.10 19.55
C SER A 7 43.39 -32.19 19.47
N GLN A 8 43.42 -32.88 18.33
CA GLN A 8 42.74 -34.12 17.93
C GLN A 8 41.48 -33.87 17.08
N LEU A 9 41.54 -33.82 15.74
CA LEU A 9 42.01 -34.83 14.76
C LEU A 9 41.09 -36.06 14.66
N ARG A 10 40.66 -36.33 13.42
CA ARG A 10 39.98 -37.54 12.89
C ARG A 10 38.48 -37.61 13.22
N ARG A 11 37.60 -37.88 12.25
CA ARG A 11 37.61 -39.09 11.44
C ARG A 11 36.99 -38.89 10.05
N LEU A 12 37.68 -39.52 9.10
CA LEU A 12 37.25 -39.91 7.76
C LEU A 12 36.18 -41.01 7.86
N GLY A 13 35.27 -41.07 6.87
CA GLY A 13 34.40 -42.22 6.59
C GLY A 13 32.92 -41.95 6.88
N ALA A 14 31.94 -42.39 6.10
CA ALA A 14 31.95 -43.21 4.90
C ALA A 14 30.61 -42.98 4.17
N ALA A 15 30.64 -43.05 2.84
CA ALA A 15 29.43 -43.19 2.04
C ALA A 15 28.79 -44.56 2.31
N VAL A 16 27.48 -44.61 2.57
CA VAL A 16 26.67 -45.82 2.42
C VAL A 16 25.31 -45.40 1.88
N ALA A 17 25.04 -45.79 0.64
CA ALA A 17 23.72 -45.78 0.02
C ALA A 17 22.95 -47.03 0.47
N ILE A 18 21.69 -46.89 0.92
CA ILE A 18 20.73 -47.99 0.92
C ILE A 18 19.34 -47.42 0.61
N ALA A 19 18.79 -47.84 -0.53
CA ALA A 19 17.42 -47.58 -0.95
C ALA A 19 16.46 -48.55 -0.24
N THR A 20 15.33 -48.04 0.29
CA THR A 20 14.06 -48.79 0.46
C THR A 20 12.87 -47.80 0.51
N LEU A 21 11.87 -48.04 -0.34
CA LEU A 21 10.54 -47.41 -0.40
C LEU A 21 9.55 -48.15 0.55
N PRO A 22 8.28 -47.74 0.74
CA PRO A 22 7.65 -46.40 0.88
C PRO A 22 6.61 -46.33 2.04
N VAL A 23 6.24 -45.15 2.54
CA VAL A 23 4.87 -44.92 3.07
C VAL A 23 4.52 -43.43 3.11
N ALA A 24 3.31 -43.12 2.66
CA ALA A 24 2.74 -41.79 2.59
C ALA A 24 2.55 -41.18 3.99
N SER A 25 2.84 -39.89 4.12
CA SER A 25 2.27 -39.04 5.16
C SER A 25 1.88 -37.72 4.51
N VAL A 26 0.61 -37.41 4.67
CA VAL A 26 -0.02 -36.12 4.41
C VAL A 26 0.90 -34.98 4.84
N ALA A 27 1.30 -34.14 3.89
CA ALA A 27 1.85 -32.82 4.16
C ALA A 27 0.67 -31.84 4.11
N CYS A 28 0.06 -31.59 5.27
CA CYS A 28 -0.63 -30.32 5.50
C CYS A 28 0.49 -29.36 5.92
N SER A 29 1.08 -28.66 4.96
CA SER A 29 1.91 -27.51 5.29
C SER A 29 0.98 -26.40 5.73
N ASP A 30 0.83 -26.29 7.04
CA ASP A 30 0.60 -25.04 7.73
C ASP A 30 1.66 -24.05 7.24
N ASP A 31 1.31 -23.17 6.32
CA ASP A 31 2.05 -21.92 6.15
C ASP A 31 1.36 -20.88 7.04
N SER A 32 1.59 -21.03 8.35
CA SER A 32 1.62 -19.87 9.24
C SER A 32 2.74 -18.96 8.75
N SER A 33 2.44 -18.11 7.78
CA SER A 33 3.24 -16.94 7.47
C SER A 33 3.23 -16.06 8.72
N GLY A 34 4.34 -16.17 9.47
CA GLY A 34 4.56 -15.53 10.74
C GLY A 34 4.37 -14.02 10.65
N SER A 35 3.52 -13.50 11.53
CA SER A 35 3.69 -12.17 12.06
C SER A 35 4.92 -12.16 12.95
N ALA A 36 5.90 -11.34 12.58
CA ALA A 36 6.74 -10.52 13.45
C ALA A 36 8.14 -10.40 12.87
N ALA A 37 8.32 -9.41 11.99
CA ALA A 37 9.62 -8.78 11.77
C ALA A 37 9.40 -7.40 11.15
N GLU A 38 9.41 -6.40 12.06
CA GLU A 38 10.07 -5.11 11.88
C GLU A 38 9.33 -4.06 11.03
N GLN A 39 8.71 -3.13 11.75
CA GLN A 39 8.38 -1.79 11.27
C GLN A 39 9.67 -1.03 10.93
N GLY A 40 10.26 -1.37 9.79
CA GLY A 40 11.10 -0.46 9.04
C GLY A 40 10.19 0.49 8.27
N THR A 41 10.36 1.78 8.48
CA THR A 41 9.88 2.80 7.54
C THR A 41 10.63 2.64 6.23
N ASP A 42 10.25 1.62 5.44
CA ASP A 42 10.58 1.57 4.02
C ASP A 42 9.58 2.48 3.31
N ALA A 43 9.84 3.78 3.42
CA ALA A 43 9.27 4.75 2.50
C ALA A 43 9.88 4.45 1.14
N SER A 44 9.29 3.48 0.43
CA SER A 44 9.55 3.27 -0.99
C SER A 44 9.34 4.63 -1.69
N PRO A 45 10.39 5.21 -2.32
CA PRO A 45 10.30 6.54 -2.91
C PRO A 45 9.37 6.44 -4.11
N GLY A 46 8.12 6.88 -3.93
CA GLY A 46 7.04 6.77 -4.90
C GLY A 46 5.64 6.64 -4.28
N GLN A 47 5.54 6.36 -2.98
CA GLN A 47 4.26 6.33 -2.26
C GLN A 47 4.05 7.59 -1.42
N GLU A 48 3.82 8.69 -2.12
CA GLU A 48 3.05 9.81 -1.58
C GLU A 48 1.64 9.30 -1.21
N SER A 49 1.50 8.79 0.01
CA SER A 49 0.38 7.96 0.44
C SER A 49 -0.75 8.77 1.09
N ALA A 50 -1.94 8.16 1.14
CA ALA A 50 -3.10 8.69 1.88
C ALA A 50 -2.78 9.11 3.32
N ALA A 51 -1.87 8.40 4.00
CA ALA A 51 -1.45 8.72 5.35
C ALA A 51 -0.57 9.98 5.41
N ALA A 52 0.34 10.15 4.44
CA ALA A 52 1.14 11.37 4.31
C ALA A 52 0.27 12.59 3.98
N ALA A 53 -0.77 12.39 3.17
CA ALA A 53 -1.76 13.41 2.87
C ALA A 53 -2.55 13.84 4.11
N LEU A 54 -2.96 12.88 4.94
CA LEU A 54 -3.67 13.16 6.19
C LEU A 54 -2.82 13.98 7.16
N ALA A 55 -1.54 13.63 7.31
CA ALA A 55 -0.60 14.38 8.13
C ALA A 55 -0.42 15.83 7.66
N GLN A 56 -0.56 16.07 6.35
CA GLN A 56 -0.47 17.39 5.73
C GLN A 56 -1.81 18.15 5.70
N LYS A 57 -2.87 17.58 6.29
CA LYS A 57 -4.24 18.14 6.22
C LYS A 57 -4.69 18.42 4.78
N ALA A 58 -4.34 17.53 3.86
CA ALA A 58 -4.71 17.64 2.47
C ALA A 58 -6.24 17.65 2.32
N THR A 59 -6.73 18.35 1.30
CA THR A 59 -8.14 18.28 0.92
C THR A 59 -8.40 16.97 0.18
N VAL A 60 -9.37 16.21 0.64
CA VAL A 60 -9.73 14.94 0.02
C VAL A 60 -10.73 15.13 -1.11
N ILE A 61 -10.49 14.46 -2.23
CA ILE A 61 -11.33 14.46 -3.42
C ILE A 61 -11.74 13.03 -3.74
N ASP A 62 -13.05 12.82 -3.83
CA ASP A 62 -13.63 11.58 -4.30
C ASP A 62 -13.85 11.67 -5.81
N VAL A 63 -13.20 10.79 -6.57
CA VAL A 63 -13.30 10.77 -8.03
C VAL A 63 -14.26 9.72 -8.58
N ARG A 64 -15.14 9.20 -7.72
CA ARG A 64 -16.20 8.26 -8.10
C ARG A 64 -17.41 9.00 -8.71
N THR A 65 -18.45 8.24 -9.04
CA THR A 65 -19.71 8.84 -9.53
C THR A 65 -20.53 9.43 -8.36
N PRO A 66 -21.46 10.35 -8.64
CA PRO A 66 -22.34 10.92 -7.62
C PRO A 66 -23.18 9.89 -6.86
N GLU A 67 -23.58 8.80 -7.52
CA GLU A 67 -24.33 7.72 -6.86
C GLU A 67 -23.47 6.97 -5.85
N GLU A 68 -22.20 6.69 -6.18
CA GLU A 68 -21.24 6.05 -5.27
C GLU A 68 -20.93 6.96 -4.07
N PHE A 69 -20.78 8.27 -4.31
CA PHE A 69 -20.53 9.25 -3.26
C PHE A 69 -21.70 9.35 -2.27
N SER A 70 -22.93 9.38 -2.78
CA SER A 70 -24.15 9.47 -1.96
C SER A 70 -24.39 8.22 -1.10
N ALA A 71 -23.83 7.06 -1.48
CA ALA A 71 -23.92 5.82 -0.71
C ALA A 71 -22.94 5.76 0.48
N GLY A 72 -21.97 6.67 0.54
CA GLY A 72 -20.96 6.76 1.60
C GLY A 72 -19.60 7.16 1.03
N HIS A 73 -18.90 8.05 1.71
CA HIS A 73 -17.63 8.64 1.25
C HIS A 73 -16.72 8.99 2.43
N VAL A 74 -15.49 9.41 2.16
CA VAL A 74 -14.59 9.95 3.18
C VAL A 74 -15.14 11.30 3.64
N ASP A 75 -15.23 11.52 4.94
CA ASP A 75 -15.79 12.77 5.49
C ASP A 75 -14.98 13.98 5.04
N GLY A 76 -15.68 15.05 4.65
CA GLY A 76 -15.08 16.25 4.06
C GLY A 76 -14.57 16.08 2.61
N ALA A 77 -14.82 14.95 1.95
CA ALA A 77 -14.45 14.76 0.54
C ALA A 77 -15.25 15.66 -0.40
N GLN A 78 -14.57 16.27 -1.37
CA GLN A 78 -15.20 16.94 -2.50
C GLN A 78 -15.37 15.95 -3.65
N LEU A 79 -16.58 15.84 -4.20
CA LEU A 79 -16.85 14.98 -5.35
C LEU A 79 -16.40 15.67 -6.65
N ILE A 80 -15.49 15.04 -7.39
CA ILE A 80 -15.12 15.43 -8.75
C ILE A 80 -15.00 14.16 -9.62
N ASP A 81 -16.08 13.80 -10.32
CA ASP A 81 -16.13 12.58 -11.12
C ASP A 81 -15.12 12.60 -12.28
N VAL A 82 -14.11 11.72 -12.24
CA VAL A 82 -13.08 11.61 -13.29
C VAL A 82 -13.60 11.11 -14.63
N GLN A 83 -14.75 10.44 -14.63
CA GLN A 83 -15.44 9.98 -15.83
C GLN A 83 -16.38 11.04 -16.40
N GLY A 84 -16.68 12.08 -15.61
CA GLY A 84 -17.48 13.21 -16.04
C GLY A 84 -16.74 14.08 -17.05
N SER A 85 -17.48 14.65 -18.00
CA SER A 85 -16.94 15.60 -18.99
C SER A 85 -16.49 16.93 -18.37
N SER A 86 -16.89 17.20 -17.12
CA SER A 86 -16.57 18.43 -16.39
C SER A 86 -15.27 18.35 -15.57
N PHE A 87 -14.64 17.17 -15.47
CA PHE A 87 -13.48 16.95 -14.60
C PHE A 87 -12.38 18.00 -14.79
N ASP A 88 -11.94 18.24 -16.03
CA ASP A 88 -10.86 19.19 -16.32
C ASP A 88 -11.24 20.64 -15.96
N ALA A 89 -12.52 21.00 -16.11
CA ALA A 89 -13.03 22.32 -15.75
C ALA A 89 -13.15 22.49 -14.23
N ASP A 90 -13.41 21.42 -13.49
CA ASP A 90 -13.54 21.45 -12.03
C ASP A 90 -12.18 21.47 -11.34
N ILE A 91 -11.20 20.68 -11.82
CA ILE A 91 -9.83 20.76 -11.29
C ILE A 91 -9.17 22.11 -11.59
N ALA A 92 -9.54 22.77 -12.68
CA ALA A 92 -9.03 24.11 -13.02
C ALA A 92 -9.51 25.21 -12.07
N LYS A 93 -10.56 24.96 -11.27
CA LYS A 93 -11.05 25.89 -10.23
C LYS A 93 -10.36 25.69 -8.89
N LEU A 94 -9.60 24.61 -8.73
CA LEU A 94 -8.92 24.28 -7.49
C LEU A 94 -7.74 25.23 -7.25
N ASP A 95 -7.47 25.49 -5.97
CA ASP A 95 -6.33 26.31 -5.57
C ASP A 95 -5.02 25.52 -5.68
N PRO A 96 -4.05 25.94 -6.51
CA PRO A 96 -2.77 25.26 -6.67
C PRO A 96 -1.87 25.34 -5.43
N ALA A 97 -2.14 26.25 -4.49
CA ALA A 97 -1.40 26.33 -3.22
C ALA A 97 -1.85 25.27 -2.19
N THR A 98 -2.97 24.59 -2.47
CA THR A 98 -3.52 23.55 -1.60
C THR A 98 -3.04 22.17 -2.03
N THR A 99 -2.77 21.31 -1.05
CA THR A 99 -2.45 19.90 -1.29
C THR A 99 -3.72 19.06 -1.33
N TYR A 100 -3.86 18.22 -2.35
CA TYR A 100 -5.02 17.35 -2.54
C TYR A 100 -4.65 15.88 -2.38
N VAL A 101 -5.63 15.07 -1.99
CA VAL A 101 -5.56 13.62 -2.07
C VAL A 101 -6.78 13.10 -2.80
N VAL A 102 -6.55 12.32 -3.85
CA VAL A 102 -7.64 11.71 -4.62
C VAL A 102 -7.77 10.24 -4.24
N TYR A 103 -9.00 9.76 -4.14
CA TYR A 103 -9.26 8.34 -3.99
C TYR A 103 -10.48 7.93 -4.82
N CYS A 104 -10.61 6.63 -5.06
CA CYS A 104 -11.78 6.08 -5.69
C CYS A 104 -12.17 4.75 -5.05
N ARG A 105 -13.00 3.95 -5.73
CA ARG A 105 -13.40 2.64 -5.19
C ARG A 105 -12.23 1.66 -5.09
N SER A 106 -11.38 1.55 -6.12
CA SER A 106 -10.37 0.47 -6.24
C SER A 106 -8.96 0.93 -6.58
N GLY A 107 -8.72 2.24 -6.72
CA GLY A 107 -7.41 2.85 -7.04
C GLY A 107 -7.16 3.19 -8.50
N ASN A 108 -7.84 2.57 -9.47
CA ASN A 108 -7.51 2.81 -10.89
C ASN A 108 -7.94 4.20 -11.40
N ARG A 109 -9.11 4.66 -10.95
CA ARG A 109 -9.64 5.99 -11.28
C ARG A 109 -8.85 7.11 -10.60
N SER A 110 -8.38 6.89 -9.37
CA SER A 110 -7.60 7.88 -8.61
C SER A 110 -6.21 8.09 -9.22
N ALA A 111 -5.54 7.04 -9.71
CA ALA A 111 -4.27 7.19 -10.43
C ALA A 111 -4.39 8.06 -11.69
N THR A 112 -5.48 7.86 -12.45
CA THR A 112 -5.78 8.68 -13.64
C THR A 112 -6.07 10.13 -13.26
N ALA A 113 -6.90 10.34 -12.23
CA ALA A 113 -7.23 11.68 -11.74
C ALA A 113 -5.99 12.41 -11.21
N ALA A 114 -5.14 11.73 -10.44
CA ALA A 114 -3.91 12.29 -9.90
C ALA A 114 -2.99 12.75 -11.03
N THR A 115 -2.84 11.96 -12.09
CA THR A 115 -2.04 12.36 -13.26
C THR A 115 -2.56 13.64 -13.89
N ARG A 116 -3.86 13.70 -14.19
CA ARG A 116 -4.49 14.88 -14.80
C ARG A 116 -4.40 16.13 -13.92
N MET A 117 -4.55 15.97 -12.60
CA MET A 117 -4.41 17.06 -11.64
C MET A 117 -2.97 17.57 -11.53
N ARG A 118 -1.96 16.68 -11.57
CA ARG A 118 -0.55 17.08 -11.64
C ARG A 118 -0.23 17.81 -12.94
N ASP A 119 -0.79 17.34 -14.07
CA ASP A 119 -0.64 17.99 -15.37
C ASP A 119 -1.27 19.41 -15.37
N ALA A 120 -2.31 19.62 -14.55
CA ALA A 120 -2.90 20.94 -14.30
C ALA A 120 -2.09 21.82 -13.31
N GLY A 121 -0.96 21.33 -12.80
CA GLY A 121 -0.08 22.07 -11.88
C GLY A 121 -0.51 22.00 -10.41
N LEU A 122 -1.39 21.07 -10.03
CA LEU A 122 -1.83 20.87 -8.66
C LEU A 122 -0.92 19.89 -7.91
N THR A 123 -0.75 20.10 -6.61
CA THR A 123 -0.07 19.15 -5.73
C THR A 123 -1.05 18.08 -5.28
N VAL A 124 -0.92 16.85 -5.78
CA VAL A 124 -1.87 15.76 -5.51
C VAL A 124 -1.19 14.43 -5.19
N PHE A 125 -1.69 13.81 -4.12
CA PHE A 125 -1.34 12.46 -3.69
C PHE A 125 -2.41 11.46 -4.14
N ASP A 126 -1.99 10.26 -4.53
CA ASP A 126 -2.92 9.17 -4.85
C ASP A 126 -3.19 8.36 -3.59
N GLY A 127 -4.40 8.49 -3.05
CA GLY A 127 -4.87 7.74 -1.89
C GLY A 127 -5.36 6.33 -2.23
N GLY A 128 -5.53 6.02 -3.52
CA GLY A 128 -5.90 4.68 -3.99
C GLY A 128 -7.37 4.35 -3.77
N ALA A 129 -7.62 3.18 -3.18
CA ALA A 129 -8.97 2.68 -2.89
C ALA A 129 -9.54 3.31 -1.61
N MET A 130 -10.87 3.40 -1.51
CA MET A 130 -11.56 3.88 -0.31
C MET A 130 -11.15 3.07 0.93
N ASP A 131 -11.00 1.75 0.79
CA ASP A 131 -10.52 0.88 1.87
C ASP A 131 -9.11 1.29 2.37
N ALA A 132 -8.25 1.75 1.46
CA ALA A 132 -6.91 2.24 1.82
C ALA A 132 -6.97 3.59 2.55
N MET A 133 -7.91 4.48 2.20
CA MET A 133 -8.16 5.73 2.93
C MET A 133 -8.63 5.44 4.35
N VAL A 134 -9.57 4.51 4.52
CA VAL A 134 -10.06 4.10 5.84
C VAL A 134 -8.93 3.46 6.66
N ALA A 135 -8.14 2.57 6.06
CA ALA A 135 -6.98 1.96 6.71
C ALA A 135 -5.90 3.00 7.09
N ALA A 136 -5.77 4.08 6.33
CA ALA A 136 -4.90 5.22 6.64
C ALA A 136 -5.45 6.14 7.74
N GLY A 137 -6.66 5.87 8.25
CA GLY A 137 -7.28 6.61 9.36
C GLY A 137 -8.20 7.76 8.95
N TRP A 138 -8.62 7.83 7.68
CA TRP A 138 -9.60 8.82 7.25
C TRP A 138 -11.02 8.44 7.75
N PRO A 139 -11.76 9.40 8.34
CA PRO A 139 -13.15 9.17 8.75
C PRO A 139 -14.07 9.03 7.52
N THR A 140 -15.16 8.27 7.66
CA THR A 140 -16.18 8.11 6.61
C THR A 140 -17.51 8.71 7.05
N ALA A 141 -18.25 9.28 6.10
CA ALA A 141 -19.60 9.85 6.26
C ALA A 141 -20.67 8.95 5.62
#